data_AF-A0A7C1YF14-F1
#
_entry.id   AF-A0A7C1YF14-F1
#
_cell.length_a   1.000
_cell.length_b   1.000
_cell.length_c   1.000
_cell.angle_alpha   90.00
_cell.angle_beta   90.00
_cell.angle_gamma   90.00
#
_symmetry.space_group_name_H-M   'P 1'
#
loop_
_entity.id
_entity.type
_entity.pdbx_description
1 polymer ?
#
loop_
_entity_poly.entity_id
_entity_poly.type
_entity_poly.pdbx_seq_one_letter_code
_entity_poly.pdbx_strand_id
1 'polypeptide(L)'
;MKKPEKREGILLFILLVVTGALTLWAALSNGSVFVVLPVCGYVLFGMLLFLFWRPPEPLLRHFGREEIRNAVLAVLALTLLSAALLLICAEAPHIDNTLDGVNLLRISLLAGAPFGVMFWVKLSRVFDKRNIVMLKSFLIAFALAAAAGASQVNRVAGAREDVPIQTDILGKEKPDGGITSFLTASEPRGYIFVPYGEDEERLVPPKGVWNALYRGGEVRLSVISGYFGYPYVAAFNGRPLR
;
A
#
# COMPACT_ATOMS: atom_id res chain seq x y z
N MET A 1 39.16 11.39 -30.10
CA MET A 1 38.93 10.82 -28.75
C MET A 1 37.44 10.59 -28.56
N LYS A 2 37.01 9.35 -28.26
CA LYS A 2 35.59 8.96 -28.15
C LYS A 2 35.03 9.45 -26.80
N LYS A 3 33.95 10.25 -26.83
CA LYS A 3 33.24 10.78 -25.65
C LYS A 3 32.64 9.63 -24.80
N PRO A 4 33.14 9.35 -23.58
CA PRO A 4 32.61 8.28 -22.73
C PRO A 4 31.31 8.64 -22.00
N GLU A 5 31.05 9.93 -21.75
CA GLU A 5 29.97 10.42 -20.87
C GLU A 5 28.54 10.01 -21.29
N LYS A 6 28.35 9.66 -22.56
CA LYS A 6 27.04 9.35 -23.14
C LYS A 6 26.43 8.03 -22.63
N ARG A 7 27.29 7.07 -22.28
CA ARG A 7 26.86 5.74 -21.81
C ARG A 7 26.64 5.72 -20.31
N GLU A 8 27.41 6.50 -19.57
CA GLU A 8 27.41 6.51 -18.11
C GLU A 8 26.09 7.02 -17.53
N GLY A 9 25.49 8.08 -18.09
CA GLY A 9 24.19 8.61 -17.61
C GLY A 9 23.00 7.67 -17.85
N ILE A 10 22.98 6.95 -18.97
CA ILE A 10 21.93 5.96 -19.27
C ILE A 10 22.12 4.72 -18.38
N LEU A 11 23.37 4.28 -18.19
CA LEU A 11 23.70 3.19 -17.26
C LEU A 11 23.31 3.55 -15.83
N LEU A 12 23.58 4.78 -15.36
CA LEU A 12 23.17 5.23 -14.03
C LEU A 12 21.66 5.23 -13.86
N PHE A 13 20.90 5.69 -14.86
CA PHE A 13 19.43 5.67 -14.81
C PHE A 13 18.87 4.25 -14.78
N ILE A 14 19.37 3.37 -15.66
CA ILE A 14 18.97 1.95 -15.67
C ILE A 14 19.35 1.29 -14.35
N LEU A 15 20.55 1.56 -13.82
CA LEU A 15 20.99 1.04 -12.54
C LEU A 15 20.07 1.52 -11.42
N LEU A 16 19.64 2.78 -11.41
CA LEU A 16 18.74 3.33 -10.40
C LEU A 16 17.35 2.69 -10.46
N VAL A 17 16.81 2.50 -11.67
CA VAL A 17 15.51 1.84 -11.88
C VAL A 17 15.57 0.37 -11.48
N VAL A 18 16.62 -0.35 -11.91
CA VAL A 18 16.81 -1.77 -11.57
C VAL A 18 17.06 -1.94 -10.08
N THR A 19 17.87 -1.09 -9.46
CA THR A 19 18.12 -1.15 -8.01
C THR A 19 16.85 -0.81 -7.24
N GLY A 20 16.09 0.20 -7.65
CA GLY A 20 14.77 0.51 -7.06
C GLY A 20 13.78 -0.64 -7.16
N ALA A 21 13.70 -1.30 -8.32
CA ALA A 21 12.85 -2.47 -8.56
C ALA A 21 13.29 -3.69 -7.73
N LEU A 22 14.60 -3.95 -7.64
CA LEU A 22 15.15 -5.04 -6.82
C LEU A 22 14.98 -4.79 -5.33
N THR A 23 15.11 -3.53 -4.88
CA THR A 23 14.89 -3.14 -3.48
C THR A 23 13.42 -3.26 -3.12
N LEU A 24 12.52 -2.89 -4.04
CA LEU A 24 11.08 -3.12 -3.91
C LEU A 24 10.76 -4.63 -3.84
N TRP A 25 11.35 -5.45 -4.73
CA TRP A 25 11.17 -6.91 -4.69
C TRP A 25 11.72 -7.56 -3.40
N ALA A 26 12.86 -7.10 -2.91
CA ALA A 26 13.43 -7.53 -1.62
C ALA A 26 12.60 -7.07 -0.42
N ALA A 27 11.96 -5.90 -0.49
CA ALA A 27 11.03 -5.40 0.51
C ALA A 27 9.76 -6.27 0.59
N LEU A 28 9.22 -6.62 -0.58
CA LEU A 28 8.00 -7.41 -0.72
C LEU A 28 8.20 -8.86 -0.27
N SER A 29 9.36 -9.46 -0.57
CA SER A 29 9.68 -10.84 -0.17
C SER A 29 9.90 -11.02 1.34
N ASN A 30 10.23 -9.95 2.08
CA ASN A 30 10.44 -10.02 3.54
C ASN A 30 9.25 -9.54 4.38
N GLY A 31 8.15 -9.10 3.76
CA GLY A 31 6.90 -8.75 4.46
C GLY A 31 7.01 -7.55 5.43
N SER A 32 8.09 -6.77 5.40
CA SER A 32 8.33 -5.68 6.34
C SER A 32 8.11 -4.31 5.69
N VAL A 33 7.06 -3.60 6.13
CA VAL A 33 6.72 -2.23 5.69
C VAL A 33 7.84 -1.21 5.98
N PHE A 34 8.74 -1.50 6.93
CA PHE A 34 9.93 -0.70 7.20
C PHE A 34 10.90 -0.56 6.02
N VAL A 35 10.78 -1.41 4.99
CA VAL A 35 11.60 -1.31 3.77
C VAL A 35 10.90 -0.47 2.68
N VAL A 36 9.59 -0.20 2.81
CA VAL A 36 8.86 0.66 1.85
C VAL A 36 9.23 2.13 2.02
N LEU A 37 9.56 2.59 3.23
CA LEU A 37 10.08 3.92 3.51
C LEU A 37 11.37 4.26 2.72
N PRO A 38 12.41 3.40 2.70
CA PRO A 38 13.56 3.60 1.84
C PRO A 38 13.21 3.56 0.35
N VAL A 39 12.29 2.69 -0.10
CA VAL A 39 11.86 2.66 -1.51
C VAL A 39 11.16 3.95 -1.91
N CYS A 40 10.23 4.44 -1.10
CA CYS A 40 9.61 5.75 -1.28
C CYS A 40 10.67 6.87 -1.26
N GLY A 41 11.67 6.79 -0.36
CA GLY A 41 12.80 7.70 -0.30
C GLY A 41 13.68 7.67 -1.55
N TYR A 42 13.96 6.50 -2.13
CA TYR A 42 14.69 6.34 -3.39
C TYR A 42 13.90 6.85 -4.58
N VAL A 43 12.58 6.61 -4.62
CA VAL A 43 11.70 7.19 -5.64
C VAL A 43 11.69 8.71 -5.51
N LEU A 44 11.54 9.26 -4.30
CA LEU A 44 11.57 10.70 -4.04
C LEU A 44 12.94 11.32 -4.38
N PHE A 45 14.04 10.63 -4.07
CA PHE A 45 15.39 11.06 -4.40
C PHE A 45 15.64 11.03 -5.90
N GLY A 46 15.16 9.99 -6.61
CA GLY A 46 15.15 9.92 -8.06
C GLY A 46 14.30 11.04 -8.69
N MET A 47 13.15 11.37 -8.09
CA MET A 47 12.30 12.51 -8.50
C MET A 47 13.02 13.85 -8.33
N LEU A 48 13.71 14.05 -7.19
CA LEU A 48 14.48 15.26 -6.92
C LEU A 48 15.66 15.38 -7.89
N LEU A 49 16.45 14.32 -8.06
CA LEU A 49 17.52 14.28 -9.05
C LEU A 49 17.00 14.61 -10.46
N PHE A 50 15.82 14.11 -10.83
CA PHE A 50 15.21 14.39 -12.13
C PHE A 50 14.74 15.84 -12.30
N LEU A 51 14.15 16.46 -11.27
CA LEU A 51 13.78 17.89 -11.31
C LEU A 51 15.00 18.78 -11.58
N PHE A 52 16.19 18.34 -11.18
CA PHE A 52 17.45 19.03 -11.41
C PHE A 52 18.27 18.46 -12.58
N TRP A 53 17.82 17.38 -13.23
CA TRP A 53 18.54 16.72 -14.31
C TRP A 53 18.30 17.40 -15.65
N ARG A 54 19.38 17.76 -16.36
CA ARG A 54 19.31 18.19 -17.75
C ARG A 54 19.43 16.97 -18.67
N PRO A 55 18.42 16.67 -19.50
CA PRO A 55 18.52 15.56 -20.43
C PRO A 55 19.68 15.80 -21.40
N PRO A 56 20.46 14.77 -21.74
CA PRO A 56 21.63 14.94 -22.59
C PRO A 56 21.18 15.34 -24.01
N GLU A 57 21.95 16.21 -24.67
CA GLU A 57 21.70 16.69 -26.05
C GLU A 57 21.27 15.63 -27.10
N PRO A 58 21.77 14.39 -27.09
CA PRO A 58 21.42 13.39 -28.10
C PRO A 58 19.97 12.94 -28.01
N LEU A 59 19.45 12.85 -26.79
CA LEU A 59 18.05 12.55 -26.51
C LEU A 59 17.18 13.73 -26.94
N LEU A 60 17.59 14.96 -26.62
CA LEU A 60 16.91 16.19 -27.06
C LEU A 60 16.86 16.37 -28.59
N ARG A 61 17.82 15.79 -29.32
CA ARG A 61 17.83 15.82 -30.80
C ARG A 61 16.85 14.83 -31.44
N HIS A 62 16.52 13.74 -30.76
CA HIS A 62 15.61 12.70 -31.28
C HIS A 62 14.19 12.82 -30.72
N PHE A 63 14.08 13.26 -29.48
CA PHE A 63 12.83 13.46 -28.77
C PHE A 63 12.77 14.89 -28.29
N GLY A 64 11.61 15.52 -28.45
CA GLY A 64 11.38 16.85 -27.90
C GLY A 64 11.61 16.85 -26.39
N ARG A 65 12.10 17.97 -25.83
CA ARG A 65 12.25 18.13 -24.37
C ARG A 65 10.97 17.81 -23.61
N GLU A 66 9.82 18.10 -24.22
CA GLU A 66 8.50 17.83 -23.66
C GLU A 66 8.13 16.35 -23.69
N GLU A 67 8.53 15.61 -24.72
CA GLU A 67 8.28 14.17 -24.86
C GLU A 67 9.05 13.37 -23.82
N ILE A 68 10.35 13.68 -23.64
CA ILE A 68 11.20 13.04 -22.62
C ILE A 68 10.62 13.29 -21.22
N ARG A 69 10.19 14.52 -20.96
CA ARG A 69 9.59 14.93 -19.70
C ARG A 69 8.29 14.19 -19.42
N ASN A 70 7.39 14.09 -20.39
CA ASN A 70 6.12 13.37 -20.25
C ASN A 70 6.35 11.87 -20.05
N ALA A 71 7.30 11.26 -20.75
CA ALA A 71 7.65 9.86 -20.58
C ALA A 71 8.13 9.56 -19.17
N VAL A 72 9.00 10.39 -18.61
CA VAL A 72 9.48 10.20 -17.23
C VAL A 72 8.36 10.39 -16.21
N LEU A 73 7.49 11.38 -16.40
CA LEU A 73 6.33 11.57 -15.51
C LEU A 73 5.36 10.39 -15.55
N ALA A 74 5.14 9.79 -16.73
CA ALA A 74 4.32 8.59 -16.86
C ALA A 74 4.94 7.40 -16.11
N VAL A 75 6.26 7.18 -16.27
CA VAL A 75 7.00 6.14 -15.54
C VAL A 75 6.92 6.36 -14.03
N LEU A 76 7.05 7.62 -13.59
CA LEU A 76 6.98 7.98 -12.18
C LEU A 76 5.58 7.76 -11.60
N ALA A 77 4.53 8.23 -12.29
CA ALA A 77 3.15 8.04 -11.87
C ALA A 77 2.81 6.55 -11.78
N LEU A 78 3.26 5.75 -12.75
CA LEU A 78 3.10 4.30 -12.75
C LEU A 78 3.82 3.66 -11.56
N THR A 79 5.07 4.03 -11.31
CA THR A 79 5.87 3.49 -10.21
C THR A 79 5.24 3.78 -8.85
N LEU A 80 4.78 5.03 -8.63
CA LEU A 80 4.10 5.42 -7.39
C LEU A 80 2.77 4.69 -7.24
N LEU A 81 1.98 4.58 -8.31
CA LEU A 81 0.70 3.87 -8.27
C LEU A 81 0.91 2.39 -7.97
N SER A 82 1.88 1.73 -8.62
CA SER A 82 2.25 0.36 -8.33
C SER A 82 2.68 0.20 -6.87
N ALA A 83 3.59 1.04 -6.37
CA ALA A 83 4.04 0.98 -4.98
C ALA A 83 2.86 1.15 -3.98
N ALA A 84 1.96 2.09 -4.24
CA ALA A 84 0.80 2.35 -3.40
C ALA A 84 -0.23 1.19 -3.43
N LEU A 85 -0.44 0.58 -4.60
CA LEU A 85 -1.27 -0.62 -4.74
C LEU A 85 -0.67 -1.80 -3.96
N LEU A 86 0.65 -1.99 -4.05
CA LEU A 86 1.33 -3.05 -3.30
C LEU A 86 1.23 -2.84 -1.79
N LEU A 87 1.38 -1.58 -1.33
CA LEU A 87 1.21 -1.19 0.07
C LEU A 87 -0.19 -1.51 0.59
N ILE A 88 -1.23 -1.07 -0.10
CA ILE A 88 -2.61 -1.30 0.35
C ILE A 88 -2.97 -2.79 0.30
N CYS A 89 -2.47 -3.54 -0.69
CA CYS A 89 -2.67 -4.98 -0.75
C CYS A 89 -1.99 -5.71 0.43
N ALA A 90 -0.82 -5.25 0.86
CA ALA A 90 -0.12 -5.81 2.01
C ALA A 90 -0.83 -5.48 3.35
N GLU A 91 -1.40 -4.28 3.47
CA GLU A 91 -2.16 -3.86 4.66
C GLU A 91 -3.63 -4.30 4.66
N ALA A 92 -4.17 -4.80 3.55
CA ALA A 92 -5.57 -5.21 3.44
C ALA A 92 -6.04 -6.17 4.56
N PRO A 93 -5.28 -7.23 4.94
CA PRO A 93 -5.67 -8.09 6.07
C PRO A 93 -5.70 -7.37 7.42
N HIS A 94 -4.90 -6.31 7.58
CA HIS A 94 -4.88 -5.50 8.80
C HIS A 94 -6.04 -4.51 8.83
N ILE A 95 -6.46 -4.00 7.66
CA ILE A 95 -7.69 -3.22 7.51
C ILE A 95 -8.90 -4.09 7.84
N ASP A 96 -8.96 -5.33 7.32
CA ASP A 96 -10.02 -6.28 7.65
C ASP A 96 -10.05 -6.62 9.15
N ASN A 97 -8.89 -6.72 9.81
CA ASN A 97 -8.82 -6.94 11.26
C ASN A 97 -9.01 -5.67 12.11
N THR A 98 -9.32 -4.53 11.49
CA THR A 98 -9.71 -3.31 12.20
C THR A 98 -11.24 -3.25 12.26
N LEU A 99 -11.81 -3.17 13.45
CA LEU A 99 -13.26 -2.97 13.62
C LEU A 99 -13.62 -1.57 13.10
N ASP A 100 -14.65 -1.50 12.29
CA ASP A 100 -14.99 -0.35 11.45
C ASP A 100 -13.84 0.08 10.49
N GLY A 101 -13.05 -0.90 10.03
CA GLY A 101 -11.89 -0.69 9.17
C GLY A 101 -12.24 -0.07 7.82
N VAL A 102 -13.47 -0.27 7.33
CA VAL A 102 -13.96 0.36 6.10
C VAL A 102 -14.09 1.88 6.26
N ASN A 103 -14.55 2.37 7.41
CA ASN A 103 -14.63 3.81 7.65
C ASN A 103 -13.23 4.42 7.82
N LEU A 104 -12.33 3.74 8.54
CA LEU A 104 -10.91 4.16 8.60
C LEU A 104 -10.31 4.25 7.19
N LEU A 105 -10.55 3.26 6.33
CA LEU A 105 -10.11 3.26 4.94
C LEU A 105 -10.68 4.47 4.17
N ARG A 106 -11.99 4.68 4.22
CA ARG A 106 -12.67 5.79 3.50
C ARG A 106 -12.12 7.16 3.92
N ILE A 107 -12.02 7.41 5.22
CA ILE A 107 -11.52 8.69 5.76
C ILE A 107 -10.07 8.90 5.36
N SER A 108 -9.24 7.86 5.44
CA SER A 108 -7.82 7.95 5.12
C SER A 108 -7.57 8.15 3.62
N LEU A 109 -8.36 7.51 2.75
CA LEU A 109 -8.35 7.76 1.30
C LEU A 109 -8.67 9.23 1.00
N LEU A 110 -9.72 9.77 1.64
CA LEU A 110 -10.10 11.19 1.49
C LEU A 110 -9.03 12.13 2.02
N ALA A 111 -8.35 11.79 3.12
CA ALA A 111 -7.26 12.58 3.68
C ALA A 111 -6.01 12.59 2.78
N GLY A 112 -5.73 11.50 2.06
CA GLY A 112 -4.61 11.41 1.12
C GLY A 112 -4.82 12.18 -0.19
N ALA A 113 -6.07 12.33 -0.64
CA ALA A 113 -6.38 13.00 -1.91
C ALA A 113 -5.91 14.48 -1.99
N PRO A 114 -6.07 15.33 -0.94
CA PRO A 114 -5.51 16.69 -0.90
C PRO A 114 -4.00 16.74 -1.14
N PHE A 115 -3.23 15.77 -0.64
CA PHE A 115 -1.79 15.72 -0.87
C PHE A 115 -1.47 15.45 -2.35
N GLY A 116 -2.23 14.56 -3.00
CA GLY A 116 -2.13 14.35 -4.45
C GLY A 116 -2.47 15.61 -5.25
N VAL A 117 -3.49 16.38 -4.84
CA VAL A 117 -3.83 17.67 -5.47
C VAL A 117 -2.70 18.68 -5.29
N MET A 118 -2.18 18.87 -4.06
CA MET A 118 -1.08 19.81 -3.80
C MET A 118 0.17 19.45 -4.60
N PHE A 119 0.51 18.16 -4.65
CA PHE A 119 1.66 17.66 -5.40
C PHE A 119 1.49 17.93 -6.91
N TRP A 120 0.29 17.68 -7.45
CA TRP A 120 -0.04 18.04 -8.81
C TRP A 120 -0.02 19.54 -9.09
N VAL A 121 -0.54 20.37 -8.18
CA VAL A 121 -0.52 21.84 -8.34
C VAL A 121 0.93 22.33 -8.41
N LYS A 122 1.83 21.78 -7.58
CA LYS A 122 3.26 22.10 -7.67
C LYS A 122 3.86 21.63 -8.99
N LEU A 123 3.55 20.42 -9.46
CA LEU A 123 4.00 19.92 -10.76
C LEU A 123 3.45 20.74 -11.93
N SER A 124 2.18 21.11 -11.92
CA SER A 124 1.51 21.87 -12.99
C SER A 124 1.94 23.34 -13.08
N ARG A 125 2.58 23.89 -12.04
CA ARG A 125 3.31 25.17 -12.15
C ARG A 125 4.59 25.05 -12.98
N VAL A 126 5.11 23.84 -13.16
CA VAL A 126 6.31 23.54 -13.93
C VAL A 126 5.96 22.89 -15.29
N PHE A 127 4.74 22.36 -15.45
CA PHE A 127 4.36 21.47 -16.57
C PHE A 127 2.94 21.71 -17.11
N ASP A 128 2.68 21.25 -18.35
CA ASP A 128 1.49 21.55 -19.14
C ASP A 128 0.18 21.00 -18.52
N LYS A 129 -0.87 21.83 -18.45
CA LYS A 129 -2.11 21.60 -17.67
C LYS A 129 -3.02 20.47 -18.22
N ARG A 130 -2.70 19.90 -19.38
CA ARG A 130 -3.61 19.05 -20.16
C ARG A 130 -3.65 17.58 -19.71
N ASN A 131 -2.73 17.14 -18.86
CA ASN A 131 -2.54 15.71 -18.59
C ASN A 131 -3.33 15.17 -17.37
N ILE A 132 -4.67 15.21 -17.49
CA ILE A 132 -5.62 14.81 -16.43
C ILE A 132 -5.45 13.36 -15.97
N VAL A 133 -5.00 12.46 -16.85
CA VAL A 133 -4.77 11.05 -16.51
C VAL A 133 -3.63 10.90 -15.49
N MET A 134 -2.53 11.63 -15.67
CA MET A 134 -1.43 11.62 -14.70
C MET A 134 -1.85 12.18 -13.34
N LEU A 135 -2.66 13.24 -13.31
CA LEU A 135 -3.23 13.77 -12.06
C LEU A 135 -4.01 12.69 -11.30
N LYS A 136 -4.87 11.93 -11.99
CA LYS A 136 -5.65 10.85 -11.36
C LYS A 136 -4.73 9.77 -10.77
N SER A 137 -3.68 9.37 -11.48
CA SER A 137 -2.72 8.38 -10.97
C SER A 137 -2.02 8.84 -9.69
N PHE A 138 -1.57 10.10 -9.62
CA PHE A 138 -0.98 10.65 -8.39
C PHE A 138 -2.00 10.70 -7.26
N LEU A 139 -3.22 11.20 -7.51
CA LEU A 139 -4.29 11.25 -6.50
C LEU A 139 -4.57 9.88 -5.90
N ILE A 140 -4.74 8.86 -6.75
CA ILE A 140 -5.00 7.49 -6.33
C ILE A 140 -3.82 6.95 -5.53
N ALA A 141 -2.59 7.14 -6.02
CA ALA A 141 -1.38 6.67 -5.33
C ALA A 141 -1.26 7.25 -3.91
N PHE A 142 -1.46 8.57 -3.75
CA PHE A 142 -1.39 9.21 -2.44
C PHE A 142 -2.56 8.81 -1.51
N ALA A 143 -3.77 8.65 -2.05
CA ALA A 143 -4.91 8.16 -1.28
C ALA A 143 -4.63 6.75 -0.72
N LEU A 144 -4.20 5.82 -1.58
CA LEU A 144 -3.88 4.45 -1.18
C LEU A 144 -2.73 4.39 -0.18
N ALA A 145 -1.68 5.19 -0.38
CA ALA A 145 -0.57 5.26 0.56
C ALA A 145 -1.00 5.81 1.93
N ALA A 146 -1.87 6.83 1.96
CA ALA A 146 -2.43 7.36 3.20
C ALA A 146 -3.28 6.33 3.94
N ALA A 147 -4.12 5.57 3.21
CA ALA A 147 -4.92 4.49 3.79
C ALA A 147 -4.06 3.37 4.39
N ALA A 148 -3.05 2.90 3.65
CA ALA A 148 -2.12 1.88 4.15
C ALA A 148 -1.36 2.38 5.38
N GLY A 149 -0.84 3.62 5.33
CA GLY A 149 -0.16 4.24 6.47
C GLY A 149 -1.07 4.43 7.68
N ALA A 150 -2.32 4.84 7.49
CA ALA A 150 -3.28 4.99 8.57
C ALA A 150 -3.60 3.66 9.24
N SER A 151 -3.82 2.59 8.47
CA SER A 151 -4.02 1.24 9.00
C SER A 151 -2.82 0.77 9.84
N GLN A 152 -1.61 0.95 9.32
CA GLN A 152 -0.39 0.59 10.04
C GLN A 152 -0.22 1.38 11.34
N VAL A 153 -0.41 2.71 11.31
CA VAL A 153 -0.31 3.57 12.49
C VAL A 153 -1.40 3.20 13.50
N ASN A 154 -2.63 2.95 13.05
CA ASN A 154 -3.73 2.52 13.90
C ASN A 154 -3.35 1.29 14.73
N ARG A 155 -2.74 0.29 14.06
CA ARG A 155 -2.31 -0.96 14.66
C ARG A 155 -1.08 -0.84 15.55
N VAL A 156 -0.05 -0.10 15.12
CA VAL A 156 1.27 -0.10 15.78
C VAL A 156 1.37 0.93 16.90
N ALA A 157 0.76 2.10 16.72
CA ALA A 157 0.80 3.20 17.69
C ALA A 157 -0.41 3.19 18.65
N GLY A 158 -1.31 2.22 18.52
CA GLY A 158 -2.43 2.02 19.43
C GLY A 158 -2.00 1.71 20.87
N ALA A 159 -2.90 1.95 21.81
CA ALA A 159 -2.69 1.57 23.20
C ALA A 159 -2.72 0.04 23.32
N ARG A 160 -1.71 -0.54 23.97
CA ARG A 160 -1.59 -2.00 24.16
C ARG A 160 -2.47 -2.56 25.27
N GLU A 161 -3.60 -1.91 25.54
CA GLU A 161 -4.58 -2.46 26.45
C GLU A 161 -5.40 -3.50 25.70
N ASP A 162 -5.24 -4.76 26.09
CA ASP A 162 -5.94 -5.89 25.50
C ASP A 162 -7.32 -6.06 26.15
N VAL A 163 -8.38 -5.87 25.36
CA VAL A 163 -9.76 -6.06 25.77
C VAL A 163 -10.27 -7.36 25.14
N PRO A 164 -10.53 -8.41 25.94
CA PRO A 164 -11.08 -9.64 25.41
C PRO A 164 -12.57 -9.47 25.06
N ILE A 165 -12.93 -9.74 23.81
CA ILE A 165 -14.32 -9.76 23.33
C ILE A 165 -14.69 -11.18 22.96
N GLN A 166 -15.82 -11.69 23.44
CA GLN A 166 -16.37 -12.98 23.03
C GLN A 166 -17.56 -12.72 22.10
N THR A 167 -17.57 -13.37 20.94
CA THR A 167 -18.59 -13.13 19.91
C THR A 167 -18.87 -14.39 19.10
N ASP A 168 -20.06 -14.45 18.51
CA ASP A 168 -20.51 -15.53 17.65
C ASP A 168 -19.96 -15.38 16.22
N ILE A 169 -19.69 -16.52 15.58
CA ILE A 169 -19.29 -16.57 14.17
C ILE A 169 -20.54 -16.71 13.30
N LEU A 170 -20.93 -15.63 12.64
CA LEU A 170 -22.10 -15.57 11.75
C LEU A 170 -21.86 -16.38 10.46
N GLY A 171 -20.64 -16.27 9.94
CA GLY A 171 -20.23 -16.83 8.67
C GLY A 171 -18.75 -17.22 8.64
N LYS A 172 -18.42 -18.15 7.76
CA LYS A 172 -17.05 -18.60 7.50
C LYS A 172 -16.91 -18.87 6.01
N GLU A 173 -16.05 -18.11 5.36
CA GLU A 173 -15.88 -18.18 3.90
C GLU A 173 -14.41 -18.39 3.53
N LYS A 174 -14.19 -19.09 2.42
CA LYS A 174 -12.91 -19.08 1.70
C LYS A 174 -13.14 -18.31 0.41
N PRO A 175 -12.21 -17.44 0.00
CA PRO A 175 -12.31 -16.82 -1.32
C PRO A 175 -12.30 -17.93 -2.38
N ASP A 176 -13.38 -18.02 -3.16
CA ASP A 176 -13.47 -18.92 -4.30
C ASP A 176 -12.53 -18.41 -5.40
N GLY A 177 -11.56 -19.24 -5.76
CA GLY A 177 -10.47 -18.85 -6.65
C GLY A 177 -9.29 -18.30 -5.84
N GLY A 178 -8.23 -19.10 -5.77
CA GLY A 178 -6.96 -18.73 -5.18
C GLY A 178 -6.31 -17.58 -5.94
N ILE A 179 -6.76 -16.35 -5.69
CA ILE A 179 -5.90 -15.20 -5.83
C ILE A 179 -4.91 -15.29 -4.67
N THR A 180 -3.95 -16.21 -4.81
CA THR A 180 -2.67 -16.09 -4.14
C THR A 180 -2.19 -14.70 -4.51
N SER A 181 -2.25 -13.77 -3.58
CA SER A 181 -1.67 -12.45 -3.78
C SER A 181 -0.23 -12.71 -4.27
N PHE A 182 0.15 -12.11 -5.40
CA PHE A 182 1.51 -12.25 -5.95
C PHE A 182 2.60 -11.85 -4.94
N LEU A 183 2.21 -11.19 -3.84
CA LEU A 183 3.07 -10.69 -2.76
C LEU A 183 3.09 -11.59 -1.53
N THR A 184 2.09 -12.44 -1.36
CA THR A 184 2.00 -13.37 -0.26
C THR A 184 1.73 -14.73 -0.86
N ALA A 185 2.79 -15.48 -1.13
CA ALA A 185 2.76 -16.91 -1.46
C ALA A 185 2.22 -17.79 -0.30
N SER A 186 1.35 -17.23 0.55
CA SER A 186 0.56 -17.93 1.54
C SER A 186 -0.77 -18.32 0.90
N GLU A 187 -1.15 -19.59 1.06
CA GLU A 187 -2.47 -20.13 0.75
C GLU A 187 -3.63 -19.15 1.06
N PRO A 188 -4.77 -19.23 0.33
CA PRO A 188 -5.90 -18.34 0.53
C PRO A 188 -6.30 -18.32 2.01
N ARG A 189 -6.14 -17.15 2.63
CA ARG A 189 -6.60 -16.91 4.00
C ARG A 189 -8.12 -16.90 3.97
N GLY A 190 -8.73 -17.72 4.82
CA GLY A 190 -10.18 -17.71 4.97
C GLY A 190 -10.62 -16.55 5.85
N TYR A 191 -11.87 -16.15 5.69
CA TYR A 191 -12.52 -15.08 6.44
C TYR A 191 -13.52 -15.67 7.44
N ILE A 192 -13.76 -14.94 8.51
CA ILE A 192 -14.91 -15.13 9.39
C ILE A 192 -15.68 -13.82 9.47
N PHE A 193 -16.98 -13.93 9.72
CA PHE A 193 -17.86 -12.78 9.91
C PHE A 193 -18.39 -12.79 11.34
N VAL A 194 -18.26 -11.66 12.02
CA VAL A 194 -18.68 -11.48 13.42
C VAL A 194 -19.53 -10.22 13.57
N PRO A 195 -20.50 -10.19 14.48
CA PRO A 195 -21.26 -8.97 14.73
C PRO A 195 -20.39 -7.95 15.49
N TYR A 196 -20.50 -6.67 15.12
CA TYR A 196 -19.94 -5.56 15.88
C TYR A 196 -20.82 -4.32 15.71
N GLY A 197 -21.43 -3.87 16.82
CA GLY A 197 -22.44 -2.81 16.75
C GLY A 197 -23.69 -3.29 15.98
N GLU A 198 -24.10 -2.52 14.98
CA GLU A 198 -25.21 -2.85 14.07
C GLU A 198 -24.72 -3.55 12.78
N ASP A 199 -23.41 -3.64 12.59
CA ASP A 199 -22.78 -4.09 11.35
C ASP A 199 -22.14 -5.50 11.49
N GLU A 200 -21.85 -6.10 10.35
CA GLU A 200 -21.08 -7.33 10.22
C GLU A 200 -19.62 -7.01 9.86
N GLU A 201 -18.69 -7.52 10.65
CA GLU A 201 -17.25 -7.31 10.46
C GLU A 201 -16.59 -8.55 9.87
N ARG A 202 -15.79 -8.33 8.83
CA ARG A 202 -15.02 -9.37 8.15
C ARG A 202 -13.62 -9.45 8.73
N LEU A 203 -13.30 -10.53 9.44
CA LEU A 203 -11.99 -10.74 10.06
C LEU A 203 -11.19 -11.83 9.34
N VAL A 204 -9.86 -11.68 9.37
CA VAL A 204 -8.87 -12.59 8.77
C VAL A 204 -8.07 -13.29 9.88
N PRO A 205 -8.55 -14.43 10.41
CA PRO A 205 -7.83 -15.21 11.41
C PRO A 205 -6.60 -15.94 10.84
N PRO A 206 -5.61 -16.27 11.68
CA PRO A 206 -4.52 -17.17 11.30
C PRO A 206 -5.04 -18.54 10.84
N LYS A 207 -4.38 -19.16 9.84
CA LYS A 207 -4.81 -20.45 9.24
C LYS A 207 -5.17 -21.53 10.27
N GLY A 208 -4.33 -21.71 11.29
CA GLY A 208 -4.56 -22.70 12.35
C GLY A 208 -5.85 -22.43 13.13
N VAL A 209 -6.11 -21.16 13.44
CA VAL A 209 -7.35 -20.73 14.12
C VAL A 209 -8.54 -20.88 13.17
N TRP A 210 -8.46 -20.38 11.93
CA TRP A 210 -9.53 -20.49 10.94
C TRP A 210 -9.99 -21.95 10.74
N ASN A 211 -9.05 -22.90 10.68
CA ASN A 211 -9.36 -24.32 10.53
C ASN A 211 -10.13 -24.90 11.73
N ALA A 212 -9.87 -24.39 12.94
CA ALA A 212 -10.53 -24.84 14.17
C ALA A 212 -11.92 -24.21 14.40
N LEU A 213 -12.18 -23.04 13.79
CA LEU A 213 -13.46 -22.35 13.90
C LEU A 213 -14.54 -23.00 13.00
N TYR A 214 -15.80 -22.87 13.40
CA TYR A 214 -16.96 -23.30 12.60
C TYR A 214 -18.07 -22.24 12.69
N ARG A 215 -18.96 -22.23 11.70
CA ARG A 215 -20.11 -21.31 11.66
C ARG A 215 -21.05 -21.59 12.83
N GLY A 216 -21.51 -20.55 13.51
CA GLY A 216 -22.34 -20.65 14.72
C GLY A 216 -21.55 -21.04 15.98
N GLY A 217 -20.22 -21.18 15.88
CA GLY A 217 -19.35 -21.30 17.04
C GLY A 217 -18.98 -19.94 17.62
N GLU A 218 -18.39 -19.95 18.81
CA GLU A 218 -17.89 -18.73 19.46
C GLU A 218 -16.39 -18.54 19.22
N VAL A 219 -15.95 -17.29 19.19
CA VAL A 219 -14.54 -16.92 19.18
C VAL A 219 -14.25 -15.85 20.22
N ARG A 220 -13.13 -15.97 20.92
CA ARG A 220 -12.62 -14.89 21.77
C ARG A 220 -11.57 -14.09 21.00
N LEU A 221 -11.84 -12.81 20.81
CA LEU A 221 -10.96 -11.85 20.16
C LEU A 221 -10.16 -11.09 21.23
N SER A 222 -8.89 -10.85 20.95
CA SER A 222 -8.04 -9.92 21.69
C SER A 222 -8.01 -8.62 20.90
N VAL A 223 -8.57 -7.56 21.47
CA VAL A 223 -8.77 -6.28 20.78
C VAL A 223 -7.92 -5.22 21.47
N ILE A 224 -7.11 -4.51 20.70
CA ILE A 224 -6.34 -3.35 21.18
C ILE A 224 -6.99 -2.07 20.69
N SER A 225 -6.90 -1.02 21.51
CA SER A 225 -7.36 0.31 21.10
C SER A 225 -6.42 0.88 20.04
N GLY A 226 -6.91 1.10 18.83
CA GLY A 226 -6.09 1.66 17.75
C GLY A 226 -5.87 3.17 17.91
N TYR A 227 -4.77 3.67 17.34
CA TYR A 227 -4.36 5.08 17.47
C TYR A 227 -5.43 6.09 17.01
N PHE A 228 -6.16 5.78 15.94
CA PHE A 228 -7.20 6.66 15.40
C PHE A 228 -8.58 6.42 16.04
N GLY A 229 -8.64 5.65 17.13
CA GLY A 229 -9.88 5.27 17.80
C GLY A 229 -10.60 4.07 17.17
N TYR A 230 -9.98 3.41 16.19
CA TYR A 230 -10.52 2.21 15.56
C TYR A 230 -9.91 0.96 16.22
N PRO A 231 -10.67 0.12 16.92
CA PRO A 231 -10.12 -1.05 17.59
C PRO A 231 -9.53 -2.06 16.59
N TYR A 232 -8.41 -2.68 16.95
CA TYR A 232 -7.73 -3.66 16.11
C TYR A 232 -7.73 -5.04 16.77
N VAL A 233 -8.12 -6.07 16.03
CA VAL A 233 -8.09 -7.47 16.48
C VAL A 233 -6.66 -7.99 16.37
N ALA A 234 -5.98 -8.08 17.52
CA ALA A 234 -4.58 -8.49 17.62
C ALA A 234 -4.40 -10.01 17.65
N ALA A 235 -5.35 -10.74 18.25
CA ALA A 235 -5.30 -12.20 18.29
C ALA A 235 -6.69 -12.84 18.31
N PHE A 236 -6.73 -14.10 17.89
CA PHE A 236 -7.92 -14.94 17.85
C PHE A 236 -7.71 -16.16 18.73
N ASN A 237 -8.51 -16.30 19.77
CA ASN A 237 -8.51 -17.41 20.70
C ASN A 237 -9.80 -18.22 20.49
N GLY A 238 -9.77 -19.13 19.52
CA GLY A 238 -10.80 -20.15 19.39
C GLY A 238 -10.45 -21.33 20.29
N ARG A 239 -11.28 -21.63 21.29
CA ARG A 239 -11.28 -22.99 21.84
C ARG A 239 -12.23 -23.81 20.97
N PRO A 240 -11.84 -25.01 20.49
CA PRO A 240 -12.83 -25.96 20.04
C PRO A 240 -13.64 -26.37 21.28
N LEU A 241 -14.82 -25.77 21.46
CA LEU A 241 -15.80 -26.30 22.39
C LEU A 241 -16.42 -27.50 21.68
N ARG A 242 -16.13 -28.69 22.21
CA ARG A 242 -16.78 -29.95 21.83
C ARG A 242 -18.23 -29.95 22.32
#